data_AF-A0A7V8X1Z5-F1
#
_entry.id   AF-A0A7V8X1Z5-F1
#
_cell.length_a   1.000
_cell.length_b   1.000
_cell.length_c   1.000
_cell.angle_alpha   90.00
_cell.angle_beta   90.00
_cell.angle_gamma   90.00
#
_symmetry.space_group_name_H-M   'P 1'
#
loop_
_entity.id
_entity.type
_entity.pdbx_description
1 polymer ?
#
loop_
_entity_poly.entity_id
_entity_poly.type
_entity_poly.pdbx_seq_one_letter_code
_entity_poly.pdbx_strand_id
1 'polypeptide(L)'
;MAADECHEVVRRAGIRQGAVTFFAHLDGAIFVFVYSSLLLPDIADDDRRQEVSFLVESLAFVAFLLVSGAWMGWRFYRFYRRRTDWLGDGEEPTVERVDRVLRLPFDLAAQGLVPWLVASVAFAGLGLALGEPFAEGVRTSTTIVLGGLVSCALAFLLTERMLRPVFALALGGASPERSRTLGVRPRLLLSWALGSGIPLVGLAVLPLKAEGEGVGPAVVGLALGALVVGLLATVLAARSVGDPLDEV
;
A
#
# COMPACT_ATOMS: atom_id res chain seq x y z
N MET A 1 18.23 1.70 -30.09
CA MET A 1 18.76 1.93 -28.73
C MET A 1 19.84 0.93 -28.49
N ALA A 2 21.03 1.37 -28.05
CA ALA A 2 22.15 0.47 -27.82
C ALA A 2 21.89 -0.41 -26.59
N ALA A 3 22.36 -1.66 -26.58
CA ALA A 3 22.16 -2.59 -25.47
C ALA A 3 22.63 -2.00 -24.12
N ASP A 4 23.73 -1.23 -24.14
CA ASP A 4 24.27 -0.53 -22.96
C ASP A 4 23.32 0.53 -22.40
N GLU A 5 22.60 1.26 -23.25
CA GLU A 5 21.59 2.24 -22.81
C GLU A 5 20.39 1.55 -22.14
N CYS A 6 19.97 0.40 -22.68
CA CYS A 6 18.89 -0.40 -22.10
C CYS A 6 19.28 -0.91 -20.70
N HIS A 7 20.48 -1.49 -20.56
CA HIS A 7 20.98 -1.96 -19.28
C HIS A 7 21.08 -0.84 -18.22
N GLU A 8 21.52 0.36 -18.61
CA GLU A 8 21.61 1.48 -17.68
C GLU A 8 20.23 1.98 -17.23
N VAL A 9 19.24 2.03 -18.14
CA VAL A 9 17.85 2.38 -17.79
C VAL A 9 17.26 1.37 -16.81
N VAL A 10 17.40 0.07 -17.08
CA VAL A 10 16.92 -1.00 -16.20
C VAL A 10 17.63 -0.97 -14.83
N ARG A 11 18.96 -0.79 -14.82
CA ARG A 11 19.73 -0.71 -13.56
C ARG A 11 19.33 0.49 -12.72
N ARG A 12 19.20 1.68 -13.32
CA ARG A 12 18.77 2.89 -12.61
C ARG A 12 17.36 2.76 -12.05
N ALA A 13 16.44 2.18 -12.82
CA ALA A 13 15.08 1.91 -12.34
C ALA A 13 15.10 0.99 -11.12
N GLY A 14 15.85 -0.12 -11.17
CA GLY A 14 15.97 -1.05 -10.04
C GLY A 14 16.55 -0.44 -8.76
N ILE A 15 17.57 0.42 -8.86
CA ILE A 15 18.17 1.10 -7.70
C ILE A 15 17.21 2.13 -7.10
N ARG A 16 16.61 2.99 -7.95
CA ARG A 16 15.66 4.02 -7.48
C ARG A 16 14.40 3.40 -6.87
N GLN A 17 14.00 2.24 -7.36
CA GLN A 17 12.83 1.52 -6.85
C GLN A 17 12.97 1.15 -5.37
N GLY A 18 14.17 0.77 -4.91
CA GLY A 18 14.40 0.49 -3.48
C GLY A 18 14.13 1.70 -2.59
N ALA A 19 14.58 2.88 -3.01
CA ALA A 19 14.31 4.14 -2.30
C ALA A 19 12.82 4.48 -2.31
N VAL A 20 12.14 4.32 -3.46
CA VAL A 20 10.70 4.58 -3.58
C VAL A 20 9.87 3.67 -2.68
N THR A 21 10.21 2.39 -2.61
CA THR A 21 9.59 1.48 -1.64
C THR A 21 9.81 1.98 -0.23
N PHE A 22 11.04 2.32 0.14
CA PHE A 22 11.35 2.78 1.49
C PHE A 22 10.53 4.03 1.87
N PHE A 23 10.50 5.05 1.00
CA PHE A 23 9.73 6.27 1.26
C PHE A 23 8.22 6.04 1.29
N ALA A 24 7.69 5.15 0.45
CA ALA A 24 6.27 4.80 0.49
C ALA A 24 5.89 4.09 1.80
N HIS A 25 6.78 3.27 2.37
CA HIS A 25 6.53 2.61 3.66
C HIS A 25 6.72 3.57 4.85
N LEU A 26 7.63 4.54 4.73
CA LEU A 26 7.78 5.62 5.69
C LEU A 26 6.50 6.47 5.76
N ASP A 27 5.84 6.74 4.63
CA ASP A 27 4.58 7.48 4.59
C ASP A 27 3.46 6.77 5.38
N GLY A 28 3.28 5.45 5.19
CA GLY A 28 2.31 4.71 6.02
C GLY A 28 2.68 4.67 7.49
N ALA A 29 3.97 4.66 7.83
CA ALA A 29 4.41 4.76 9.21
C ALA A 29 4.03 6.11 9.83
N ILE A 30 4.20 7.19 9.08
CA ILE A 30 3.73 8.53 9.46
C ILE A 30 2.21 8.53 9.61
N PHE A 31 1.48 7.91 8.68
CA PHE A 31 0.04 7.78 8.78
C PHE A 31 -0.38 7.06 10.08
N VAL A 32 0.21 5.91 10.39
CA VAL A 32 -0.06 5.17 11.64
C VAL A 32 0.24 6.04 12.85
N PHE A 33 1.40 6.70 12.89
CA PHE A 33 1.78 7.57 13.99
C PHE A 33 0.80 8.75 14.17
N VAL A 34 0.45 9.44 13.09
CA VAL A 34 -0.47 10.59 13.12
C VAL A 34 -1.87 10.13 13.51
N TYR A 35 -2.35 9.01 12.97
CA TYR A 35 -3.66 8.46 13.29
C TYR A 35 -3.74 8.07 14.76
N SER A 36 -2.72 7.37 15.28
CA SER A 36 -2.64 6.96 16.68
C SER A 36 -2.46 8.13 17.65
N SER A 37 -1.78 9.21 17.25
CA SER A 37 -1.50 10.34 18.14
C SER A 37 -2.56 11.44 18.13
N LEU A 38 -3.19 11.73 16.99
CA LEU A 38 -4.14 12.85 16.87
C LEU A 38 -5.61 12.45 17.05
N LEU A 39 -6.00 11.24 16.64
CA LEU A 39 -7.40 10.81 16.69
C LEU A 39 -7.77 10.06 17.98
N LEU A 40 -6.78 9.77 18.82
CA LEU A 40 -6.93 8.91 20.00
C LEU A 40 -6.30 9.58 21.22
N PRO A 41 -6.92 10.63 21.78
CA PRO A 41 -6.47 11.18 23.04
C PRO A 41 -6.56 10.09 24.12
N ASP A 42 -5.46 9.88 24.83
CA ASP A 42 -5.46 9.06 26.03
C ASP A 42 -6.08 9.86 27.17
N ILE A 43 -7.24 9.40 27.63
CA ILE A 43 -7.84 9.87 28.88
C ILE A 43 -7.02 9.17 29.97
N ALA A 44 -6.11 9.94 30.58
CA ALA A 44 -5.09 9.46 31.48
C ALA A 44 -5.66 8.76 32.72
N ASP A 45 -5.16 7.56 33.01
CA ASP A 45 -5.01 7.03 34.35
C ASP A 45 -3.75 6.12 34.37
N ASP A 46 -2.74 6.53 35.16
CA ASP A 46 -1.40 5.95 35.40
C ASP A 46 -0.27 6.25 34.39
N ASP A 47 0.34 7.44 34.53
CA ASP A 47 1.40 8.04 33.68
C ASP A 47 2.54 7.06 33.31
N ARG A 48 3.11 6.33 34.28
CA ARG A 48 4.41 5.69 34.07
C ARG A 48 4.35 4.37 33.32
N ARG A 49 3.28 3.58 33.50
CA ARG A 49 3.10 2.31 32.79
C ARG A 49 2.79 2.55 31.32
N GLN A 50 1.96 3.56 31.05
CA GLN A 50 1.55 3.97 29.72
C GLN A 50 2.72 4.56 28.92
N GLU A 51 3.53 5.43 29.53
CA GLU A 51 4.76 5.95 28.91
C GLU A 51 5.72 4.83 28.48
N VAL A 52 5.94 3.83 29.35
CA VAL A 52 6.83 2.71 29.05
C VAL A 52 6.27 1.85 27.90
N SER A 53 4.98 1.51 27.92
CA SER A 53 4.34 0.77 26.82
C SER A 53 4.45 1.52 25.50
N PHE A 54 4.13 2.82 25.48
CA PHE A 54 4.23 3.66 24.29
C PHE A 54 5.65 3.72 23.73
N LEU A 55 6.66 3.88 24.59
CA LEU A 55 8.06 3.87 24.18
C LEU A 55 8.50 2.52 23.61
N VAL A 56 8.11 1.42 24.26
CA VAL A 56 8.41 0.05 23.80
C VAL A 56 7.79 -0.21 22.43
N GLU A 57 6.53 0.14 22.24
CA GLU A 57 5.83 -0.02 20.96
C GLU A 57 6.42 0.86 19.87
N SER A 58 6.73 2.12 20.17
CA SER A 58 7.34 3.03 19.21
C SER A 58 8.72 2.54 18.76
N LEU A 59 9.56 2.09 19.70
CA LEU A 59 10.88 1.53 19.39
C LEU A 59 10.75 0.23 18.60
N ALA A 60 9.83 -0.66 18.98
CA ALA A 60 9.55 -1.89 18.25
C ALA A 60 9.08 -1.58 16.82
N PHE A 61 8.24 -0.56 16.64
CA PHE A 61 7.71 -0.16 15.33
C PHE A 61 8.80 0.41 14.43
N VAL A 62 9.64 1.30 14.96
CA VAL A 62 10.81 1.83 14.23
C VAL A 62 11.77 0.70 13.85
N ALA A 63 12.09 -0.20 14.77
CA ALA A 63 12.93 -1.35 14.49
C ALA A 63 12.32 -2.25 13.39
N PHE A 64 11.01 -2.53 13.49
CA PHE A 64 10.28 -3.30 12.48
C PHE A 64 10.34 -2.64 11.11
N LEU A 65 10.13 -1.33 11.01
CA LEU A 65 10.18 -0.58 9.76
C LEU A 65 11.56 -0.61 9.11
N LEU A 66 12.62 -0.44 9.89
CA LEU A 66 13.99 -0.47 9.37
C LEU A 66 14.33 -1.86 8.82
N VAL A 67 14.01 -2.92 9.56
CA VAL A 67 14.28 -4.30 9.15
C VAL A 67 13.43 -4.69 7.94
N SER A 68 12.12 -4.46 8.00
CA SER A 68 11.20 -4.82 6.92
C SER A 68 11.48 -3.99 5.65
N GLY A 69 11.79 -2.70 5.78
CA GLY A 69 12.15 -1.82 4.67
C GLY A 69 13.43 -2.27 3.97
N ALA A 70 14.49 -2.60 4.72
CA ALA A 70 15.73 -3.11 4.16
C ALA A 70 15.53 -4.47 3.46
N TRP A 71 14.82 -5.40 4.12
CA TRP A 71 14.48 -6.71 3.55
C TRP A 71 13.68 -6.58 2.26
N MET A 72 12.67 -5.70 2.25
CA MET A 72 11.82 -5.47 1.09
C MET A 72 12.61 -4.84 -0.06
N GLY A 73 13.43 -3.82 0.19
CA GLY A 73 14.27 -3.20 -0.83
C GLY A 73 15.19 -4.22 -1.52
N TRP A 74 15.84 -5.09 -0.73
CA TRP A 74 16.64 -6.18 -1.25
C TRP A 74 15.81 -7.19 -2.06
N ARG A 75 14.66 -7.61 -1.53
CA ARG A 75 13.79 -8.62 -2.14
C ARG A 75 13.19 -8.13 -3.45
N PHE A 76 12.82 -6.86 -3.51
CA PHE A 76 12.31 -6.18 -4.70
C PHE A 76 13.37 -5.99 -5.76
N TYR A 77 14.57 -5.56 -5.39
CA TYR A 77 15.67 -5.47 -6.36
C TYR A 77 15.94 -6.82 -7.04
N ARG A 78 15.99 -7.90 -6.24
CA ARG A 78 16.12 -9.28 -6.75
C ARG A 78 14.97 -9.67 -7.68
N PHE A 79 13.73 -9.36 -7.29
CA PHE A 79 12.54 -9.72 -8.05
C PHE A 79 12.44 -8.95 -9.37
N TYR A 80 12.68 -7.63 -9.32
CA TYR A 80 12.71 -6.74 -10.47
C TYR A 80 13.74 -7.20 -11.49
N ARG A 81 14.98 -7.46 -11.06
CA ARG A 81 16.05 -7.90 -11.97
C ARG A 81 15.72 -9.21 -12.68
N ARG A 82 15.15 -10.19 -11.96
CA ARG A 82 14.72 -11.47 -12.57
C ARG A 82 13.61 -11.34 -13.61
N ARG A 83 12.87 -10.23 -13.61
CA ARG A 83 11.79 -10.00 -14.58
C ARG A 83 12.22 -9.11 -15.74
N THR A 84 13.39 -8.48 -15.66
CA THR A 84 13.87 -7.47 -16.60
C THR A 84 15.27 -7.75 -17.15
N ASP A 85 15.86 -8.90 -16.79
CA ASP A 85 17.17 -9.35 -17.26
C ASP A 85 17.21 -9.49 -18.79
N TRP A 86 16.19 -10.11 -19.37
CA TRP A 86 16.07 -10.32 -20.82
C TRP A 86 15.98 -9.04 -21.68
N LEU A 87 15.64 -7.88 -21.09
CA LEU A 87 15.43 -6.63 -21.84
C LEU A 87 16.74 -6.08 -22.46
N GLY A 88 17.90 -6.43 -21.90
CA GLY A 88 19.21 -5.99 -22.41
C GLY A 88 19.92 -7.02 -23.28
N ASP A 89 19.53 -8.29 -23.19
CA ASP A 89 20.22 -9.41 -23.84
C ASP A 89 19.78 -9.63 -25.30
N GLY A 90 18.88 -8.79 -25.82
CA GLY A 90 18.39 -8.88 -27.21
C GLY A 90 17.49 -10.09 -27.46
N GLU A 91 17.03 -10.77 -26.41
CA GLU A 91 16.12 -11.90 -26.50
C GLU A 91 14.72 -11.47 -27.01
N GLU A 92 14.06 -12.34 -27.78
CA GLU A 92 12.72 -12.04 -28.29
C GLU A 92 11.68 -11.90 -27.15
N PRO A 93 10.84 -10.85 -27.17
CA PRO A 93 9.81 -10.63 -26.17
C PRO A 93 8.69 -11.67 -26.30
N THR A 94 8.63 -12.63 -25.36
CA THR A 94 7.48 -13.54 -25.26
C THR A 94 6.33 -12.85 -24.51
N VAL A 95 5.08 -13.22 -24.84
CA VAL A 95 3.87 -12.65 -24.21
C VAL A 95 3.91 -12.79 -22.69
N GLU A 96 4.38 -13.92 -22.17
CA GLU A 96 4.46 -14.19 -20.73
C GLU A 96 5.53 -13.35 -20.02
N ARG A 97 6.60 -12.98 -20.73
CA ARG A 97 7.67 -12.12 -20.18
C ARG A 97 7.20 -10.66 -20.14
N VAL A 98 6.54 -10.21 -21.20
CA VAL A 98 5.94 -8.88 -21.27
C VAL A 98 4.87 -8.71 -20.17
N ASP A 99 3.93 -9.65 -20.04
CA ASP A 99 2.90 -9.61 -18.98
C ASP A 99 3.55 -9.52 -17.58
N ARG A 100 4.58 -10.33 -17.33
CA ARG A 100 5.32 -10.32 -16.06
C ARG A 100 5.99 -8.99 -15.75
N VAL A 101 6.49 -8.26 -16.75
CA VAL A 101 7.04 -6.92 -16.58
C VAL A 101 5.93 -5.91 -16.28
N LEU A 102 4.82 -5.96 -17.03
CA LEU A 102 3.69 -5.05 -16.86
C LEU A 102 2.99 -5.21 -15.50
N ARG A 103 3.01 -6.42 -14.93
CA ARG A 103 2.46 -6.72 -13.60
C ARG A 103 3.36 -6.32 -12.43
N LEU A 104 4.59 -5.85 -12.68
CA LEU A 104 5.53 -5.49 -11.61
C LEU A 104 4.95 -4.50 -10.58
N PRO A 105 4.27 -3.40 -10.94
CA PRO A 105 3.74 -2.46 -9.94
C PRO A 105 2.77 -3.13 -8.97
N PHE A 106 1.89 -3.98 -9.48
CA PHE A 106 0.91 -4.71 -8.68
C PHE A 106 1.59 -5.76 -7.79
N ASP A 107 2.46 -6.59 -8.36
CA ASP A 107 3.13 -7.66 -7.62
C ASP A 107 4.03 -7.10 -6.52
N LEU A 108 4.63 -5.93 -6.73
CA LEU A 108 5.43 -5.23 -5.72
C LEU A 108 4.55 -4.64 -4.62
N ALA A 109 3.43 -4.00 -4.96
CA ALA A 109 2.48 -3.50 -3.96
C ALA A 109 1.87 -4.64 -3.12
N ALA A 110 1.53 -5.76 -3.75
CA ALA A 110 0.98 -6.94 -3.07
C ALA A 110 2.00 -7.58 -2.11
N GLN A 111 3.26 -7.74 -2.54
CA GLN A 111 4.35 -8.16 -1.65
C GLN A 111 4.58 -7.15 -0.52
N GLY A 112 4.40 -5.86 -0.80
CA GLY A 112 4.44 -4.76 0.15
C GLY A 112 3.51 -4.94 1.36
N LEU A 113 2.34 -5.54 1.12
CA LEU A 113 1.30 -5.69 2.14
C LEU A 113 1.65 -6.75 3.21
N VAL A 114 2.51 -7.72 2.88
CA VAL A 114 2.87 -8.82 3.79
C VAL A 114 3.46 -8.33 5.13
N PRO A 115 4.51 -7.50 5.16
CA PRO A 115 5.02 -6.99 6.44
C PRO A 115 4.01 -6.11 7.19
N TRP A 116 3.11 -5.41 6.51
CA TRP A 116 2.04 -4.66 7.18
C TRP A 116 1.06 -5.58 7.92
N LEU A 117 0.70 -6.72 7.31
CA LEU A 117 -0.13 -7.73 7.99
C LEU A 117 0.61 -8.37 9.16
N VAL A 118 1.91 -8.65 9.00
CA VAL A 118 2.75 -9.16 10.09
C VAL A 118 2.83 -8.16 11.24
N ALA A 119 3.04 -6.87 10.95
CA ALA A 119 3.02 -5.82 11.95
C ALA A 119 1.67 -5.74 12.65
N SER A 120 0.57 -5.74 11.91
CA SER A 120 -0.79 -5.67 12.46
C SER A 120 -1.03 -6.76 13.51
N VAL A 121 -0.63 -8.01 13.23
CA VAL A 121 -0.74 -9.11 14.19
C VAL A 121 0.25 -8.97 15.34
N ALA A 122 1.51 -8.62 15.05
CA ALA A 122 2.56 -8.52 16.05
C ALA A 122 2.31 -7.41 17.08
N PHE A 123 1.87 -6.23 16.64
CA PHE A 123 1.61 -5.08 17.50
C PHE A 123 0.30 -5.24 18.28
N ALA A 124 -0.75 -5.81 17.68
CA ALA A 124 -1.94 -6.18 18.45
C ALA A 124 -1.63 -7.22 19.53
N GLY A 125 -0.78 -8.20 19.22
CA GLY A 125 -0.30 -9.18 20.21
C GLY A 125 0.61 -8.58 21.29
N LEU A 126 1.46 -7.62 20.92
CA LEU A 126 2.31 -6.89 21.85
C LEU A 126 1.48 -6.08 22.85
N GLY A 127 0.51 -5.29 22.37
CA GLY A 127 -0.41 -4.54 23.25
C GLY A 127 -1.15 -5.45 24.22
N LEU A 128 -1.69 -6.58 23.74
CA LEU A 128 -2.30 -7.60 24.61
C LEU A 128 -1.34 -8.15 25.66
N ALA A 129 -0.08 -8.42 25.29
CA ALA A 129 0.96 -8.88 26.22
C ALA A 129 1.36 -7.80 27.24
N LEU A 130 1.24 -6.53 26.87
CA LEU A 130 1.40 -5.37 27.74
C LEU A 130 0.12 -5.05 28.53
N GLY A 131 -0.93 -5.87 28.44
CA GLY A 131 -2.16 -5.76 29.23
C GLY A 131 -3.18 -4.76 28.70
N GLU A 132 -3.09 -4.38 27.42
CA GLU A 132 -4.12 -3.58 26.77
C GLU A 132 -5.41 -4.39 26.52
N PRO A 133 -6.59 -3.74 26.52
CA PRO A 133 -7.85 -4.40 26.17
C PRO A 133 -7.86 -4.94 24.73
N PHE A 134 -8.62 -6.00 24.47
CA PHE A 134 -8.75 -6.56 23.12
C PHE A 134 -9.24 -5.55 22.07
N ALA A 135 -10.14 -4.63 22.47
CA ALA A 135 -10.62 -3.57 21.60
C ALA A 135 -9.49 -2.63 21.12
N GLU A 136 -8.49 -2.39 21.96
CA GLU A 136 -7.28 -1.63 21.64
C GLU A 136 -6.47 -2.34 20.55
N GLY A 137 -6.23 -3.65 20.73
CA GLY A 137 -5.55 -4.48 19.74
C GLY A 137 -6.25 -4.50 18.37
N VAL A 138 -7.58 -4.53 18.33
CA VAL A 138 -8.36 -4.43 17.08
C VAL A 138 -8.13 -3.09 16.40
N ARG A 139 -8.08 -2.00 17.17
CA ARG A 139 -7.86 -0.66 16.64
C ARG A 139 -6.44 -0.48 16.12
N THR A 140 -5.43 -0.89 16.88
CA THR A 140 -4.02 -0.87 16.48
C THR A 140 -3.82 -1.69 15.21
N SER A 141 -4.36 -2.91 15.18
CA SER A 141 -4.33 -3.77 14.00
C SER A 141 -4.94 -3.09 12.78
N THR A 142 -6.13 -2.50 12.93
CA THR A 142 -6.83 -1.83 11.82
C THR A 142 -6.04 -0.63 11.31
N THR A 143 -5.50 0.19 12.21
CA THR A 143 -4.69 1.37 11.88
C THR A 143 -3.44 0.98 11.08
N ILE A 144 -2.74 -0.08 11.52
CA ILE A 144 -1.56 -0.60 10.81
C ILE A 144 -1.93 -1.13 9.43
N VAL A 145 -3.02 -1.88 9.29
CA VAL A 145 -3.49 -2.35 7.98
C VAL A 145 -3.82 -1.19 7.06
N LEU A 146 -4.51 -0.15 7.55
CA LEU A 146 -4.84 1.03 6.77
C LEU A 146 -3.58 1.78 6.31
N GLY A 147 -2.61 2.02 7.20
CA GLY A 147 -1.32 2.61 6.84
C GLY A 147 -0.56 1.76 5.80
N GLY A 148 -0.67 0.45 5.89
CA GLY A 148 -0.13 -0.48 4.88
C GLY A 148 -0.80 -0.37 3.53
N LEU A 149 -2.13 -0.26 3.49
CA LEU A 149 -2.87 -0.05 2.25
C LEU A 149 -2.50 1.29 1.60
N VAL A 150 -2.36 2.37 2.38
CA VAL A 150 -1.85 3.67 1.88
C VAL A 150 -0.47 3.51 1.25
N SER A 151 0.46 2.89 1.99
CA SER A 151 1.83 2.66 1.54
C SER A 151 1.89 1.86 0.25
N CYS A 152 1.13 0.76 0.17
CA CYS A 152 1.08 -0.10 -1.01
C CYS A 152 0.46 0.61 -2.22
N ALA A 153 -0.56 1.45 -2.01
CA ALA A 153 -1.16 2.26 -3.06
C ALA A 153 -0.17 3.28 -3.63
N LEU A 154 0.54 4.01 -2.78
CA LEU A 154 1.58 4.95 -3.20
C LEU A 154 2.73 4.24 -3.89
N ALA A 155 3.19 3.11 -3.34
CA ALA A 155 4.20 2.26 -3.95
C ALA A 155 3.77 1.82 -5.35
N PHE A 156 2.52 1.37 -5.54
CA PHE A 156 1.98 1.03 -6.85
C PHE A 156 2.10 2.19 -7.84
N LEU A 157 1.57 3.38 -7.48
CA LEU A 157 1.53 4.54 -8.36
C LEU A 157 2.92 5.06 -8.73
N LEU A 158 3.84 5.12 -7.75
CA LEU A 158 5.21 5.56 -7.96
C LEU A 158 5.98 4.56 -8.83
N THR A 159 5.81 3.26 -8.56
CA THR A 159 6.42 2.19 -9.35
C THR A 159 5.90 2.21 -10.79
N GLU A 160 4.59 2.29 -10.97
CA GLU A 160 3.97 2.39 -12.29
C GLU A 160 4.52 3.60 -13.06
N ARG A 161 4.66 4.75 -12.38
CA ARG A 161 5.22 5.96 -12.98
C ARG A 161 6.68 5.80 -13.37
N MET A 162 7.48 5.16 -12.55
CA MET A 162 8.91 4.97 -12.78
C MET A 162 9.20 3.91 -13.84
N LEU A 163 8.37 2.87 -13.93
CA LEU A 163 8.55 1.77 -14.87
C LEU A 163 7.98 2.03 -16.25
N ARG A 164 7.28 3.15 -16.50
CA ARG A 164 6.76 3.48 -17.85
C ARG A 164 7.81 3.37 -18.97
N PRO A 165 9.06 3.86 -18.82
CA PRO A 165 10.09 3.69 -19.83
C PRO A 165 10.45 2.21 -20.04
N VAL A 166 10.51 1.42 -18.96
CA VAL A 166 10.78 -0.03 -19.01
C VAL A 166 9.64 -0.78 -19.71
N PHE A 167 8.39 -0.35 -19.52
CA PHE A 167 7.24 -0.90 -20.23
C PHE A 167 7.31 -0.63 -21.74
N ALA A 168 7.77 0.56 -22.15
CA ALA A 168 7.97 0.89 -23.56
C ALA A 168 9.06 0.01 -24.21
N LEU A 169 10.12 -0.31 -23.46
CA LEU A 169 11.16 -1.26 -23.90
C LEU A 169 10.58 -2.67 -24.08
N ALA A 170 9.83 -3.16 -23.10
CA ALA A 170 9.23 -4.50 -23.13
C ALA A 170 8.22 -4.67 -24.28
N LEU A 171 7.54 -3.60 -24.68
CA LEU A 171 6.57 -3.59 -25.79
C LEU A 171 7.22 -3.32 -27.16
N GLY A 172 8.56 -3.26 -27.24
CA GLY A 172 9.28 -3.07 -28.51
C GLY A 172 9.12 -1.68 -29.13
N GLY A 173 8.82 -0.64 -28.33
CA GLY A 173 8.64 0.73 -28.83
C GLY A 173 7.36 0.98 -29.64
N ALA A 174 6.49 -0.01 -29.81
CA ALA A 174 5.17 0.19 -30.39
C ALA A 174 4.31 1.08 -29.47
N SER A 175 3.68 2.11 -30.06
CA SER A 175 2.89 3.08 -29.30
C SER A 175 1.78 2.39 -28.50
N PRO A 176 1.49 2.81 -27.25
CA PRO A 176 0.76 1.99 -26.29
C PRO A 176 -0.77 2.01 -26.49
N GLU A 177 -1.29 1.83 -27.70
CA GLU A 177 -2.75 1.81 -27.93
C GLU A 177 -3.40 0.61 -27.23
N ARG A 178 -2.68 -0.51 -27.11
CA ARG A 178 -3.12 -1.70 -26.34
C ARG A 178 -2.92 -1.56 -24.81
N SER A 179 -2.36 -0.44 -24.34
CA SER A 179 -2.05 -0.21 -22.90
C SER A 179 -3.09 0.62 -22.14
N ARG A 180 -4.08 1.19 -22.84
CA ARG A 180 -5.11 2.04 -22.19
C ARG A 180 -5.97 1.27 -21.18
N THR A 181 -6.06 -0.04 -21.31
CA THR A 181 -6.81 -0.92 -20.39
C THR A 181 -6.06 -1.25 -19.08
N LEU A 182 -4.73 -1.03 -19.01
CA LEU A 182 -3.92 -1.45 -17.87
C LEU A 182 -3.94 -0.49 -16.66
N GLY A 183 -4.48 0.74 -16.80
CA GLY A 183 -4.23 1.79 -15.80
C GLY A 183 -5.43 2.40 -15.09
N VAL A 184 -6.64 2.37 -15.67
CA VAL A 184 -7.73 3.20 -15.15
C VAL A 184 -8.39 2.56 -13.92
N ARG A 185 -8.68 1.25 -13.98
CA ARG A 185 -9.38 0.55 -12.89
C ARG A 185 -8.60 0.58 -11.57
N PRO A 186 -7.31 0.19 -11.51
CA PRO A 186 -6.56 0.25 -10.26
C PRO A 186 -6.42 1.67 -9.72
N ARG A 187 -6.22 2.67 -10.59
CA ARG A 187 -6.07 4.07 -10.15
C ARG A 187 -7.35 4.64 -9.54
N LEU A 188 -8.51 4.35 -10.13
CA LEU A 188 -9.79 4.78 -9.59
C LEU A 188 -10.08 4.12 -8.24
N LEU A 189 -9.88 2.80 -8.14
CA LEU A 189 -10.05 2.07 -6.89
C LEU A 189 -9.09 2.56 -5.80
N LEU A 190 -7.82 2.81 -6.14
CA LEU A 190 -6.85 3.38 -5.21
C LEU A 190 -7.21 4.80 -4.79
N SER A 191 -7.66 5.64 -5.73
CA SER A 191 -8.07 7.03 -5.42
C SER A 191 -9.26 7.04 -4.45
N TRP A 192 -10.22 6.15 -4.68
CA TRP A 192 -11.36 5.99 -3.77
C TRP A 192 -10.95 5.42 -2.41
N ALA A 193 -10.11 4.38 -2.39
CA ALA A 193 -9.65 3.78 -1.15
C ALA A 193 -8.88 4.82 -0.31
N LEU A 194 -7.96 5.57 -0.92
CA LEU A 194 -7.18 6.61 -0.26
C LEU A 194 -8.03 7.81 0.19
N GLY A 195 -8.91 8.31 -0.68
CA GLY A 195 -9.68 9.53 -0.42
C GLY A 195 -10.93 9.33 0.44
N SER A 196 -11.51 8.13 0.44
CA SER A 196 -12.79 7.85 1.12
C SER A 196 -12.74 6.59 1.96
N GLY A 197 -12.29 5.46 1.40
CA GLY A 197 -12.39 4.18 2.09
C GLY A 197 -11.62 4.14 3.40
N ILE A 198 -10.35 4.53 3.37
CA ILE A 198 -9.45 4.51 4.54
C ILE A 198 -9.94 5.45 5.65
N PRO A 199 -10.29 6.73 5.38
CA PRO A 199 -10.91 7.60 6.37
C PRO A 199 -12.19 7.02 6.99
N LEU A 200 -13.08 6.44 6.18
CA LEU A 200 -14.35 5.89 6.65
C LEU A 200 -14.14 4.65 7.54
N VAL A 201 -13.21 3.76 7.19
CA VAL A 201 -12.86 2.63 8.08
C VAL A 201 -12.30 3.16 9.39
N GLY A 202 -11.44 4.17 9.36
CA GLY A 202 -10.94 4.81 10.57
C GLY A 202 -12.06 5.31 11.48
N LEU A 203 -13.02 6.06 10.92
CA LEU A 203 -14.21 6.54 11.63
C LEU A 203 -15.04 5.40 12.24
N ALA A 204 -15.18 4.28 11.53
CA ALA A 204 -15.96 3.13 12.01
C ALA A 204 -15.33 2.43 13.24
N VAL A 205 -14.04 2.62 13.49
CA VAL A 205 -13.34 1.96 14.61
C VAL A 205 -13.29 2.86 15.85
N LEU A 206 -13.51 4.18 15.72
CA LEU A 206 -13.50 5.12 16.84
C LEU A 206 -14.41 4.73 18.02
N PRO A 207 -15.64 4.22 17.82
CA PRO A 207 -16.53 3.89 18.93
C PRO A 207 -16.04 2.74 19.82
N LEU A 208 -14.98 2.00 19.44
CA LEU A 208 -14.42 0.93 20.26
C LEU A 208 -13.76 1.41 21.56
N LYS A 209 -13.36 2.69 21.65
CA LYS A 209 -12.78 3.30 22.88
C LYS A 209 -13.83 4.06 23.69
N ALA A 210 -14.92 4.50 23.05
CA ALA A 210 -15.90 5.39 23.67
C ALA A 210 -16.98 4.60 24.40
N GLU A 211 -16.87 4.47 25.71
CA GLU A 211 -18.00 4.13 26.58
C GLU A 211 -18.96 5.34 26.65
N GLY A 212 -19.89 5.43 25.71
CA GLY A 212 -20.87 6.52 25.68
C GLY A 212 -22.08 6.19 24.81
N GLU A 213 -23.27 6.30 25.38
CA GLU A 213 -24.55 6.12 24.70
C GLU A 213 -24.75 7.18 23.59
N GLY A 214 -25.04 6.73 22.35
CA GLY A 214 -25.90 7.49 21.45
C GLY A 214 -25.48 7.62 19.98
N VAL A 215 -24.19 7.54 19.62
CA VAL A 215 -23.76 7.88 18.24
C VAL A 215 -22.86 6.84 17.57
N GLY A 216 -22.22 5.94 18.33
CA GLY A 216 -21.31 4.93 17.79
C GLY A 216 -21.90 4.07 16.67
N PRO A 217 -23.05 3.40 16.87
CA PRO A 217 -23.68 2.59 15.82
C PRO A 217 -24.09 3.40 14.58
N ALA A 218 -24.48 4.67 14.74
CA ALA A 218 -24.85 5.53 13.62
C ALA A 218 -23.61 5.95 12.81
N VAL A 219 -22.50 6.28 13.47
CA VAL A 219 -21.21 6.58 12.82
C VAL A 219 -20.71 5.35 12.05
N VAL A 220 -20.75 4.16 12.67
CA VAL A 220 -20.38 2.90 12.03
C VAL A 220 -21.28 2.63 10.82
N GLY A 221 -22.59 2.74 10.97
CA GLY A 221 -23.56 2.52 9.90
C GLY A 221 -23.35 3.47 8.72
N LEU A 222 -23.15 4.76 8.97
CA LEU A 222 -22.87 5.77 7.94
C LEU A 222 -21.52 5.53 7.26
N ALA A 223 -20.48 5.18 8.03
CA ALA A 223 -19.16 4.88 7.50
C ALA A 223 -19.18 3.64 6.58
N LEU A 224 -19.81 2.56 7.03
CA LEU A 224 -19.99 1.34 6.24
C LEU A 224 -20.86 1.58 5.00
N GLY A 225 -21.94 2.35 5.14
CA GLY A 225 -22.79 2.75 4.01
C GLY A 225 -22.02 3.53 2.95
N ALA A 226 -21.27 4.55 3.36
CA ALA A 226 -20.43 5.34 2.46
C ALA A 226 -19.29 4.50 1.83
N LEU A 227 -18.75 3.53 2.57
CA LEU A 227 -17.78 2.56 2.05
C LEU A 227 -18.36 1.71 0.91
N VAL A 228 -19.53 1.10 1.14
CA VAL A 228 -20.18 0.25 0.14
C VAL A 228 -20.59 1.06 -1.08
N VAL A 229 -21.29 2.18 -0.88
CA VAL A 229 -21.79 3.03 -1.97
C VAL A 229 -20.64 3.62 -2.77
N GLY A 230 -19.61 4.13 -2.11
CA GLY A 230 -18.44 4.71 -2.76
C GLY A 230 -17.64 3.67 -3.56
N LEU A 231 -17.47 2.46 -3.02
CA LEU A 231 -16.78 1.38 -3.74
C LEU A 231 -17.56 0.99 -4.99
N LEU A 232 -18.87 0.78 -4.86
CA LEU A 232 -19.74 0.41 -5.99
C LEU A 232 -19.69 1.50 -7.07
N ALA A 233 -19.85 2.77 -6.70
CA ALA A 233 -19.77 3.90 -7.65
C ALA A 233 -18.42 3.94 -8.37
N THR A 234 -17.32 3.73 -7.64
CA THR A 234 -15.97 3.73 -8.21
C THR A 234 -15.74 2.53 -9.11
N VAL A 235 -16.20 1.33 -8.74
CA VAL A 235 -16.11 0.13 -9.57
C VAL A 235 -16.91 0.32 -10.86
N LEU A 236 -18.12 0.88 -10.78
CA LEU A 236 -18.97 1.14 -11.94
C LEU A 236 -18.34 2.17 -12.87
N ALA A 237 -17.81 3.28 -12.34
CA ALA A 237 -17.06 4.27 -13.12
C ALA A 237 -15.78 3.68 -13.75
N ALA A 238 -15.09 2.83 -13.00
CA ALA A 238 -13.89 2.14 -13.48
C ALA A 238 -14.19 1.12 -14.58
N ARG A 239 -15.36 0.49 -14.54
CA ARG A 239 -15.85 -0.38 -15.60
C ARG A 239 -16.24 0.42 -16.84
N SER A 240 -17.02 1.49 -16.69
CA SER A 240 -17.50 2.30 -17.82
C SER A 240 -16.39 3.05 -18.57
N VAL A 241 -15.30 3.43 -17.90
CA VAL A 241 -14.12 4.06 -18.55
C VAL A 241 -13.14 3.00 -19.07
N GLY A 242 -13.18 1.79 -18.51
CA GLY A 242 -12.22 0.72 -18.81
C GLY A 242 -12.67 -0.32 -19.82
N ASP A 243 -13.98 -0.46 -20.07
CA ASP A 243 -14.51 -1.26 -21.18
C ASP A 243 -14.39 -0.42 -22.46
N PRO A 244 -13.64 -0.86 -23.48
CA PRO A 244 -13.76 -0.30 -24.81
C PRO A 244 -15.21 -0.53 -25.28
N LEU A 245 -15.76 0.43 -26.00
CA LEU A 245 -16.96 0.19 -26.79
C LEU A 245 -16.62 -0.89 -27.82
N ASP A 246 -16.92 -2.16 -27.53
CA ASP A 246 -16.95 -3.27 -28.49
C ASP A 246 -18.16 -3.15 -29.45
N GLU A 247 -18.80 -1.98 -29.50
CA GLU A 247 -19.84 -1.61 -30.44
C GLU A 247 -19.47 -0.25 -31.07
N VAL A 248 -18.68 -0.26 -32.14
CA VAL A 248 -18.93 0.37 -33.46
C VAL A 248 -17.90 -0.15 -34.46
#